data_AF-A0A8T3TIQ0-F1
#
_entry.id   AF-A0A8T3TIQ0-F1
#
_cell.length_a   1.000
_cell.length_b   1.000
_cell.length_c   1.000
_cell.angle_alpha   90.00
_cell.angle_beta   90.00
_cell.angle_gamma   90.00
#
_symmetry.space_group_name_H-M   'P 1'
#
loop_
_entity.id
_entity.type
_entity.pdbx_description
1 polymer ?
#
loop_
_entity_poly.entity_id
_entity_poly.type
_entity_poly.pdbx_seq_one_letter_code
_entity_poly.pdbx_strand_id
1 'polypeptide(L)'
;MRLTRTNVTLPEELMREVDELAGPRGRSAFVTDAITYKVKRERLRKALDETRGILVGTPDHMTPEESYRWVRSMRAEDEDE
;
A
#
# COMPACT_ATOMS: atom_id res chain seq x y z
N MET A 1 14.61 9.85 -15.69
CA MET A 1 14.58 10.15 -14.24
C MET A 1 16.02 10.42 -13.80
N ARG A 2 16.32 11.48 -13.05
CA ARG A 2 17.69 11.73 -12.56
C ARG A 2 17.92 10.95 -11.27
N LEU A 3 19.01 10.19 -11.20
CA LEU A 3 19.40 9.47 -10.00
C LEU A 3 20.22 10.39 -9.10
N THR A 4 19.92 10.36 -7.80
CA THR A 4 20.70 11.06 -6.76
C THR A 4 21.29 10.03 -5.83
N ARG A 5 22.60 10.14 -5.53
CA ARG A 5 23.26 9.27 -4.56
C ARG A 5 22.98 9.78 -3.16
N THR A 6 22.44 8.92 -2.32
CA THR A 6 22.22 9.16 -0.89
C THR A 6 22.89 8.04 -0.10
N ASN A 7 23.67 8.40 0.92
CA ASN A 7 24.24 7.43 1.85
C ASN A 7 23.28 7.24 3.02
N VAL A 8 22.91 5.99 3.31
CA VAL A 8 22.02 5.60 4.42
C VAL A 8 22.66 4.43 5.16
N THR A 9 22.63 4.49 6.49
CA THR A 9 23.10 3.42 7.37
C THR A 9 21.95 2.45 7.63
N LEU A 10 22.18 1.17 7.38
CA LEU A 10 21.21 0.09 7.56
C LEU A 10 21.84 -1.02 8.41
N PRO A 11 21.04 -1.77 9.20
CA PRO A 11 21.53 -2.93 9.94
C PRO A 11 22.20 -3.95 9.02
N GLU A 12 23.28 -4.57 9.50
CA GLU A 12 24.05 -5.52 8.71
C GLU A 12 23.25 -6.79 8.42
N GLU A 13 22.46 -7.26 9.38
CA GLU A 13 21.55 -8.40 9.24
C GLU A 13 20.56 -8.16 8.10
N LEU A 14 19.96 -6.96 8.05
CA LEU A 14 19.02 -6.60 6.99
C LEU A 14 19.70 -6.57 5.63
N MET A 15 20.94 -6.07 5.54
CA MET A 15 21.66 -6.06 4.28
C MET A 15 22.02 -7.46 3.80
N ARG A 16 22.30 -8.40 4.71
CA ARG A 16 22.48 -9.82 4.38
C ARG A 16 21.21 -10.44 3.81
N GLU A 17 20.06 -10.19 4.41
CA GLU A 17 18.77 -10.66 3.88
C GLU A 17 18.48 -10.09 2.48
N VAL A 18 18.76 -8.80 2.26
CA VAL A 18 18.62 -8.17 0.95
C VAL A 18 19.54 -8.80 -0.09
N ASP A 19 20.76 -9.19 0.30
CA ASP A 19 21.69 -9.88 -0.61
C ASP A 19 21.20 -11.25 -1.02
N GLU A 20 20.65 -12.01 -0.08
CA GLU A 20 20.10 -13.34 -0.34
C GLU A 20 18.92 -13.27 -1.33
N LEU A 21 18.08 -12.24 -1.21
CA LEU A 21 16.90 -12.05 -2.06
C LEU A 21 17.23 -11.40 -3.41
N ALA A 22 18.05 -10.36 -3.42
CA ALA A 22 18.28 -9.51 -4.59
C ALA A 22 19.59 -9.86 -5.34
N GLY A 23 20.48 -10.61 -4.71
CA GLY A 23 21.81 -10.89 -5.21
C GLY A 23 22.78 -9.68 -5.16
N PRO A 24 24.06 -9.87 -5.52
CA PRO A 24 25.14 -8.90 -5.29
C PRO A 24 24.97 -7.54 -5.98
N ARG A 25 24.17 -7.49 -7.06
CA ARG A 25 23.93 -6.28 -7.87
C ARG A 25 22.50 -5.74 -7.73
N GLY A 26 21.63 -6.43 -6.99
CA GLY A 26 20.21 -6.11 -6.90
C GLY A 26 19.83 -5.15 -5.76
N ARG A 27 20.75 -4.88 -4.82
CA ARG A 27 20.48 -4.03 -3.63
C ARG A 27 19.80 -2.70 -3.97
N SER A 28 20.33 -1.97 -4.95
CA SER A 28 19.78 -0.65 -5.30
C SER A 28 18.35 -0.73 -5.84
N ALA A 29 18.05 -1.75 -6.64
CA ALA A 29 16.70 -1.97 -7.17
C ALA A 29 15.76 -2.38 -6.04
N PHE A 30 16.17 -3.35 -5.21
CA PHE A 30 15.40 -3.82 -4.05
C PHE A 30 15.02 -2.67 -3.10
N VAL A 31 16.00 -1.84 -2.74
CA VAL A 31 15.76 -0.67 -1.88
C VAL A 31 14.85 0.35 -2.56
N THR A 32 15.03 0.58 -3.87
CA THR A 32 14.16 1.49 -4.63
C THR A 32 12.71 1.02 -4.62
N ASP A 33 12.47 -0.27 -4.83
CA ASP A 33 11.13 -0.85 -4.84
C ASP A 33 10.49 -0.80 -3.46
N ALA A 34 11.24 -1.15 -2.41
CA ALA A 34 10.78 -1.08 -1.03
C ALA A 34 10.40 0.35 -0.62
N ILE A 35 11.26 1.34 -0.93
CA ILE A 35 10.98 2.75 -0.66
C ILE A 35 9.78 3.23 -1.47
N THR A 36 9.68 2.86 -2.74
CA THR A 36 8.55 3.23 -3.61
C THR A 36 7.23 2.71 -3.06
N TYR A 37 7.20 1.44 -2.64
CA TYR A 37 6.04 0.83 -2.00
C TYR A 37 5.65 1.59 -0.73
N LYS A 38 6.63 1.83 0.17
CA LYS A 38 6.40 2.53 1.43
C LYS A 38 5.84 3.93 1.18
N VAL A 39 6.45 4.72 0.29
CA VAL A 39 5.99 6.08 -0.05
C VAL A 39 4.55 6.07 -0.57
N LYS A 40 4.20 5.13 -1.46
CA LYS A 40 2.81 5.01 -1.95
C LYS A 40 1.84 4.70 -0.80
N ARG A 41 2.20 3.78 0.09
CA ARG A 41 1.38 3.41 1.25
C ARG A 41 1.19 4.57 2.22
N GLU A 42 2.24 5.34 2.50
CA GLU A 42 2.19 6.52 3.37
C GLU A 42 1.28 7.61 2.78
N ARG A 43 1.40 7.88 1.47
CA ARG A 43 0.55 8.85 0.77
C ARG A 43 -0.92 8.47 0.81
N LEU A 44 -1.23 7.19 0.54
CA LEU A 44 -2.60 6.69 0.62
C LEU A 44 -3.17 6.86 2.03
N ARG A 45 -2.41 6.47 3.07
CA ARG A 45 -2.88 6.62 4.45
C ARG A 45 -3.17 8.07 4.78
N LYS A 46 -2.25 8.98 4.45
CA LYS A 46 -2.45 10.41 4.66
C LYS A 46 -3.72 10.92 3.97
N ALA A 47 -3.94 10.52 2.71
CA ALA A 47 -5.15 10.91 1.98
C ALA A 47 -6.42 10.39 2.66
N LEU A 48 -6.43 9.12 3.12
CA LEU A 48 -7.56 8.54 3.85
C LEU A 48 -7.83 9.25 5.18
N ASP A 49 -6.78 9.59 5.92
CA ASP A 49 -6.88 10.33 7.18
C ASP A 49 -7.44 11.75 6.96
N GLU A 50 -6.94 12.45 5.93
CA GLU A 50 -7.37 13.81 5.57
C GLU A 50 -8.81 13.86 5.04
N THR A 51 -9.28 12.77 4.41
CA THR A 51 -10.63 12.66 3.82
C THR A 51 -11.60 11.88 4.69
N ARG A 52 -11.22 11.58 5.94
CA ARG A 52 -12.05 10.80 6.84
C ARG A 52 -13.42 11.46 7.03
N GLY A 53 -14.48 10.72 6.71
CA GLY A 53 -15.85 11.19 6.86
C GLY A 53 -16.36 12.08 5.72
N ILE A 54 -15.60 12.25 4.63
CA ILE A 54 -16.02 13.10 3.49
C ILE A 54 -17.34 12.65 2.84
N LEU A 55 -17.69 11.37 2.97
CA LEU A 55 -18.96 10.81 2.48
C LEU A 55 -20.10 10.90 3.50
N VAL A 56 -19.86 11.32 4.74
CA VAL A 56 -20.94 11.36 5.75
C VAL A 56 -21.96 12.43 5.37
N GLY A 57 -23.22 12.01 5.23
CA GLY A 57 -24.33 12.89 4.84
C GLY A 57 -24.44 13.16 3.34
N THR A 58 -23.62 12.54 2.50
CA THR A 58 -23.80 12.56 1.04
C THR A 58 -24.77 11.45 0.59
N PRO A 59 -25.35 11.51 -0.62
CA PRO A 59 -26.18 10.42 -1.15
C PRO A 59 -25.45 9.07 -1.26
N ASP A 60 -24.11 9.11 -1.37
CA ASP A 60 -23.25 7.92 -1.45
C ASP A 60 -22.81 7.41 -0.07
N HIS A 61 -23.29 8.02 1.02
CA HIS A 61 -23.02 7.53 2.36
C HIS A 61 -23.66 6.16 2.57
N MET A 62 -22.87 5.18 3.01
CA MET A 62 -23.37 3.91 3.52
C MET A 62 -22.95 3.74 4.98
N THR A 63 -23.88 3.28 5.81
CA THR A 63 -23.55 2.74 7.12
C THR A 63 -22.73 1.46 7.00
N PRO A 64 -21.96 1.06 8.03
CA PRO A 64 -21.23 -0.21 8.02
C PRO A 64 -22.12 -1.42 7.69
N GLU A 65 -23.35 -1.45 8.20
CA GLU A 65 -24.32 -2.52 7.98
C GLU A 65 -24.82 -2.55 6.52
N GLU A 66 -25.06 -1.39 5.91
CA GLU A 66 -25.42 -1.28 4.50
C GLU A 66 -24.26 -1.72 3.59
N SER A 67 -23.05 -1.26 3.87
CA SER A 67 -21.85 -1.71 3.14
C SER A 67 -21.66 -3.23 3.23
N TYR A 68 -21.87 -3.82 4.41
CA TYR A 68 -21.76 -5.27 4.59
C TYR A 68 -22.83 -6.05 3.79
N ARG A 69 -24.08 -5.58 3.81
CA ARG A 69 -25.17 -6.19 3.02
C ARG A 69 -24.87 -6.12 1.52
N TRP A 70 -24.42 -4.97 1.04
CA TRP A 70 -24.06 -4.76 -0.36
C TRP A 70 -22.91 -5.69 -0.81
N VAL A 71 -21.84 -5.80 0.00
CA VAL A 71 -20.74 -6.73 -0.30
C VAL A 71 -21.20 -8.19 -0.30
N ARG A 72 -22.14 -8.56 0.57
CA ARG A 72 -22.69 -9.93 0.59
C ARG A 72 -23.58 -10.23 -0.62
N SER A 73 -24.39 -9.28 -1.08
CA SER A 73 -25.23 -9.52 -2.27
C SER A 73 -24.38 -9.73 -3.52
N MET A 74 -23.34 -8.91 -3.72
CA MET A 74 -22.42 -9.07 -4.85
C MET A 74 -21.78 -10.46 -4.90
N ARG A 75 -21.37 -11.02 -3.75
CA ARG A 75 -20.76 -12.36 -3.71
C ARG A 75 -21.75 -13.49 -3.98
N ALA A 76 -23.01 -13.31 -3.57
CA ALA A 76 -24.04 -14.30 -3.85
C ALA A 76 -24.41 -14.31 -5.35
N GLU A 77 -24.44 -13.13 -5.98
CA GLU A 77 -24.65 -12.98 -7.42
C GLU A 77 -23.55 -13.68 -8.24
N ASP A 78 -22.28 -13.60 -7.79
CA ASP A 78 -21.15 -14.30 -8.42
C ASP A 78 -21.18 -15.84 -8.24
N GLU A 79 -21.90 -16.36 -7.24
CA GLU A 79 -21.99 -17.81 -6.94
C GLU A 79 -23.15 -18.50 -7.68
N ASP A 80 -24.14 -17.73 -8.16
CA ASP A 80 -25.33 -18.22 -8.86
C ASP A 80 -25.16 -18.28 -10.41
N GLU A 81 -23.98 -17.91 -10.95
CA GLU A 81 -23.60 -17.96 -12.39
C GLU A 81 -22.54 -19.05 -12.68
#